data_AF-A0A5E5ALQ4-F1
#
_entry.id   AF-A0A5E5ALQ4-F1
#
_cell.length_a   1.000
_cell.length_b   1.000
_cell.length_c   1.000
_cell.angle_alpha   90.00
_cell.angle_beta   90.00
_cell.angle_gamma   90.00
#
_symmetry.space_group_name_H-M   'P 1'
#
loop_
_entity.id
_entity.type
_entity.pdbx_description
1 polymer ?
#
loop_
_entity_poly.entity_id
_entity_poly.type
_entity_poly.pdbx_seq_one_letter_code
_entity_poly.pdbx_strand_id
1 'polypeptide(L)'
;MRTLLVPLMRFGVSGVISTAVHVIVAITLIEAFGVGSVPANAVAFCVATPCSYLLNTLWSFSARVHRTSLARFLPVSIFGLLLTTCVARTVEHLGGNHWIGIAAVVLIVPPSTFLLHRYWTYRGA
;
A
#
# COMPACT_ATOMS: atom_id res chain seq x y z
N MET A 1 12.83 20.72 -4.22
CA MET A 1 13.23 19.37 -3.76
C MET A 1 12.77 19.03 -2.33
N ARG A 2 12.95 19.90 -1.31
CA ARG A 2 12.45 19.65 0.06
C ARG A 2 10.95 19.35 0.18
N THR A 3 10.13 19.84 -0.76
CA THR A 3 8.67 19.64 -0.81
C THR A 3 8.23 18.24 -1.24
N LEU A 4 9.11 17.40 -1.80
CA LEU A 4 8.78 16.02 -2.22
C LEU A 4 9.35 14.95 -1.28
N LEU A 5 10.51 15.21 -0.68
CA LEU A 5 11.17 14.27 0.22
C LEU A 5 10.35 13.99 1.49
N VAL A 6 9.74 15.02 2.09
CA VAL A 6 8.95 14.84 3.32
C VAL A 6 7.69 14.00 3.08
N PRO A 7 6.84 14.28 2.08
CA PRO A 7 5.70 13.41 1.76
C PRO A 7 6.14 12.00 1.37
N LEU A 8 7.25 11.84 0.64
CA LEU A 8 7.77 10.52 0.25
C LEU A 8 8.20 9.70 1.47
N MET A 9 8.94 10.31 2.41
CA MET A 9 9.32 9.63 3.65
C MET A 9 8.10 9.26 4.49
N ARG A 10 7.13 10.17 4.63
CA ARG A 10 5.90 9.89 5.37
C ARG A 10 5.07 8.80 4.70
N PHE A 11 5.01 8.78 3.37
CA PHE A 11 4.37 7.72 2.58
C PHE A 11 5.06 6.36 2.76
N GLY A 12 6.40 6.34 2.80
CA GLY A 12 7.14 5.13 3.14
C GLY A 12 6.80 4.63 4.55
N VAL A 13 6.79 5.52 5.54
CA VAL A 13 6.46 5.18 6.93
C VAL A 13 5.00 4.75 7.09
N SER A 14 4.04 5.42 6.43
CA SER A 14 2.64 5.01 6.44
C SER A 14 2.45 3.63 5.82
N GLY A 15 3.20 3.31 4.76
CA GLY A 15 3.27 1.99 4.16
C GLY A 15 3.75 0.94 5.16
N VAL A 16 4.87 1.17 5.84
CA VAL A 16 5.41 0.26 6.86
C VAL A 16 4.41 0.05 8.01
N ILE A 17 3.77 1.13 8.50
CA ILE A 17 2.76 1.04 9.55
C ILE A 17 1.55 0.22 9.06
N SER A 18 1.08 0.46 7.83
CA SER A 18 -0.03 -0.30 7.26
C SER A 18 0.31 -1.79 7.13
N THR A 19 1.53 -2.12 6.71
CA THR A 19 1.99 -3.51 6.63
C THR A 19 2.07 -4.14 8.02
N ALA A 20 2.56 -3.41 9.02
CA ALA A 20 2.60 -3.89 10.40
C ALA A 20 1.18 -4.17 10.93
N VAL A 21 0.23 -3.27 10.69
CA VAL A 21 -1.19 -3.47 11.04
C VAL A 21 -1.74 -4.72 10.36
N HIS A 22 -1.49 -4.90 9.06
CA HIS A 22 -1.91 -6.11 8.33
C HIS A 22 -1.35 -7.37 8.99
N VAL A 23 -0.04 -7.41 9.23
CA VAL A 23 0.64 -8.58 9.81
C VAL A 23 0.13 -8.88 11.21
N ILE A 24 -0.03 -7.87 12.08
CA ILE A 24 -0.54 -8.04 13.44
C ILE A 24 -1.95 -8.62 13.41
N VAL A 25 -2.85 -8.07 12.58
CA VAL A 25 -4.23 -8.55 12.48
C VAL A 25 -4.26 -9.98 11.94
N ALA A 26 -3.50 -10.27 10.88
CA ALA A 26 -3.44 -11.60 10.28
C ALA A 26 -2.91 -12.66 11.25
N ILE A 27 -1.78 -12.39 11.91
CA ILE A 27 -1.19 -13.32 12.89
C ILE A 27 -2.14 -13.52 14.08
N THR A 28 -2.77 -12.45 14.57
CA THR A 28 -3.73 -12.56 15.68
C THR A 28 -4.91 -13.47 15.30
N LEU A 29 -5.46 -13.33 14.09
CA LEU A 29 -6.54 -14.18 13.59
C LEU A 29 -6.11 -15.65 13.43
N ILE A 30 -4.89 -15.89 12.95
CA ILE A 30 -4.36 -17.24 12.74
C ILE A 30 -4.05 -17.92 14.07
N GLU A 31 -3.25 -17.27 14.92
CA GLU A 31 -2.71 -17.87 16.14
C GLU A 31 -3.71 -17.88 17.30
N ALA A 32 -4.48 -16.80 17.49
CA ALA A 32 -5.39 -16.71 18.63
C ALA A 32 -6.79 -17.28 18.34
N PHE A 33 -7.22 -17.26 17.07
CA PHE A 33 -8.57 -17.67 16.68
C PHE A 33 -8.61 -18.89 15.75
N GLY A 34 -7.45 -19.43 15.33
CA GLY A 34 -7.38 -20.59 14.45
C GLY A 34 -7.98 -20.36 13.06
N VAL A 35 -8.13 -19.12 12.64
CA VAL A 35 -8.72 -18.76 11.34
C VAL A 35 -7.72 -19.12 10.23
N GLY A 36 -8.21 -19.77 9.17
CA GLY A 36 -7.37 -20.11 8.03
C GLY A 36 -6.68 -18.89 7.40
N SER A 37 -5.50 -19.08 6.81
CA SER A 37 -4.67 -17.97 6.31
C SER A 37 -5.37 -17.08 5.27
N VAL A 38 -6.25 -17.65 4.45
CA VAL A 38 -7.00 -16.88 3.43
C VAL A 38 -7.99 -15.89 4.07
N PRO A 39 -8.97 -16.33 4.90
CA PRO A 39 -9.88 -15.39 5.56
C PRO A 39 -9.16 -14.42 6.52
N ALA A 40 -8.09 -14.87 7.20
CA ALA A 40 -7.31 -14.00 8.07
C ALA A 40 -6.66 -12.83 7.28
N ASN A 41 -6.05 -13.12 6.14
CA ASN A 41 -5.48 -12.09 5.26
C ASN A 41 -6.53 -11.16 4.65
N ALA A 42 -7.73 -11.67 4.33
CA ALA A 42 -8.82 -10.85 3.82
C ALA A 42 -9.28 -9.82 4.86
N VAL A 43 -9.48 -10.25 6.11
CA VAL A 43 -9.84 -9.36 7.21
C VAL A 43 -8.73 -8.35 7.51
N ALA A 44 -7.48 -8.81 7.57
CA ALA A 44 -6.32 -7.96 7.75
C ALA A 44 -6.23 -6.88 6.66
N PHE A 45 -6.45 -7.23 5.40
CA PHE A 45 -6.46 -6.30 4.28
C PHE A 45 -7.58 -5.26 4.40
N CYS A 46 -8.78 -5.68 4.80
CA CYS A 46 -9.93 -4.80 5.04
C CYS A 46 -9.69 -3.80 6.19
N VAL A 47 -8.85 -4.14 7.18
CA VAL A 47 -8.49 -3.26 8.30
C VAL A 47 -7.30 -2.36 7.93
N ALA A 48 -6.29 -2.91 7.26
CA ALA A 48 -5.09 -2.19 6.88
C ALA A 48 -5.37 -1.12 5.81
N THR A 49 -6.27 -1.37 4.86
CA THR A 49 -6.57 -0.44 3.77
C THR A 49 -7.13 0.91 4.26
N PRO A 50 -8.16 0.97 5.13
CA PRO A 50 -8.61 2.22 5.73
C PRO A 50 -7.53 2.91 6.57
N CYS A 51 -6.74 2.14 7.33
CA CYS A 51 -5.63 2.68 8.13
C CYS A 51 -4.59 3.37 7.22
N SER A 52 -4.20 2.70 6.13
CA SER A 52 -3.34 3.25 5.08
C SER A 52 -3.93 4.52 4.47
N TYR A 53 -5.21 4.53 4.13
CA TYR A 53 -5.89 5.71 3.58
C TYR A 53 -5.85 6.89 4.57
N LEU A 54 -6.14 6.66 5.84
CA LEU A 54 -6.12 7.70 6.87
C LEU A 54 -4.70 8.24 7.10
N LEU A 55 -3.71 7.36 7.23
CA LEU A 55 -2.29 7.75 7.39
C LEU A 55 -1.78 8.51 6.17
N ASN A 56 -2.12 8.06 4.97
CA ASN A 56 -1.71 8.76 3.75
C ASN A 56 -2.41 10.11 3.62
N THR A 57 -3.71 10.17 3.85
CA THR A 57 -4.50 11.40 3.71
C THR A 57 -4.14 12.42 4.79
N LEU A 58 -4.22 12.06 6.07
CA LEU A 58 -4.09 13.00 7.19
C LEU A 58 -2.64 13.35 7.51
N TRP A 59 -1.71 12.41 7.33
CA TRP A 59 -0.32 12.59 7.76
C TRP A 59 0.67 12.73 6.59
N SER A 60 0.61 11.83 5.60
CA SER A 60 1.60 11.85 4.50
C SER A 60 1.40 13.03 3.55
N PHE A 61 0.16 13.29 3.17
CA PHE A 61 -0.22 14.38 2.27
C PHE A 61 -0.91 15.56 2.98
N SER A 62 -1.17 15.44 4.29
CA SER A 62 -1.83 16.48 5.11
C SER A 62 -3.09 17.07 4.46
N ALA A 63 -3.84 16.22 3.75
CA ALA A 63 -5.07 16.54 3.06
C ALA A 63 -6.29 16.30 3.95
N ARG A 64 -7.43 16.92 3.62
CA ARG A 64 -8.71 16.61 4.28
C ARG A 64 -9.30 15.31 3.75
N VAL A 65 -9.91 14.54 4.65
CA VAL A 65 -10.69 13.36 4.27
C VAL A 65 -11.95 13.82 3.54
N HIS A 66 -12.09 13.40 2.29
CA HIS A 66 -13.28 13.68 1.48
C HIS A 66 -13.67 12.45 0.67
N ARG A 67 -14.96 12.34 0.31
CA ARG A 67 -15.46 11.21 -0.52
C ARG A 67 -14.71 11.11 -1.85
N THR A 68 -14.35 12.26 -2.43
CA THR A 68 -13.54 12.33 -3.66
C THR A 68 -12.12 11.78 -3.48
N SER A 69 -11.48 12.02 -2.34
CA SER A 69 -10.15 11.49 -2.05
C SER A 69 -10.19 9.96 -1.91
N LEU A 70 -11.23 9.43 -1.27
CA LEU A 70 -11.45 7.98 -1.16
C LEU A 70 -11.74 7.34 -2.53
N ALA A 71 -12.61 7.98 -3.33
CA ALA A 71 -12.93 7.53 -4.69
C ALA A 71 -11.73 7.55 -5.65
N ARG A 72 -10.73 8.42 -5.40
CA ARG A 72 -9.45 8.43 -6.14
C ARG A 72 -8.40 7.50 -5.53
N PHE A 73 -8.47 7.21 -4.24
CA PHE A 73 -7.53 6.32 -3.56
C PHE A 73 -7.74 4.84 -3.95
N LEU A 74 -9.01 4.43 -4.08
CA LEU A 74 -9.39 3.06 -4.45
C LEU A 74 -8.78 2.63 -5.81
N PRO A 75 -8.94 3.39 -6.92
CA PRO A 75 -8.34 3.03 -8.20
C PRO A 75 -6.81 2.97 -8.15
N VAL A 76 -6.13 3.85 -7.40
CA VAL A 76 -4.67 3.80 -7.24
C VAL A 76 -4.25 2.56 -6.47
N SER A 77 -5.02 2.16 -5.45
CA SER A 77 -4.76 0.94 -4.68
C SER A 77 -4.94 -0.32 -5.53
N ILE A 78 -6.02 -0.37 -6.32
CA ILE A 78 -6.26 -1.46 -7.29
C ILE A 78 -5.14 -1.50 -8.33
N PHE A 79 -4.75 -0.35 -8.88
CA PHE A 79 -3.62 -0.26 -9.79
C PHE A 79 -2.33 -0.75 -9.14
N GLY A 80 -2.04 -0.36 -7.91
CA GLY A 80 -0.87 -0.82 -7.15
C GLY A 80 -0.87 -2.34 -6.96
N LEU A 81 -2.03 -2.94 -6.68
CA LEU A 81 -2.19 -4.39 -6.57
C LEU A 81 -1.95 -5.12 -7.89
N LEU A 82 -2.53 -4.60 -8.99
CA LEU A 82 -2.33 -5.15 -10.34
C LEU A 82 -0.88 -5.02 -10.77
N LEU A 83 -0.25 -3.88 -10.50
CA LEU A 83 1.17 -3.64 -10.79
C LEU A 83 2.06 -4.58 -9.99
N THR A 84 1.77 -4.79 -8.70
CA THR A 84 2.49 -5.76 -7.85
C THR A 84 2.42 -7.15 -8.46
N THR A 85 1.22 -7.61 -8.82
CA THR A 85 1.01 -8.93 -9.42
C THR A 85 1.73 -9.06 -10.77
N CYS A 86 1.62 -8.04 -11.63
CA CYS A 86 2.24 -8.02 -12.95
C CYS A 86 3.77 -8.05 -12.87
N VAL A 87 4.36 -7.24 -11.99
CA VAL A 87 5.81 -7.21 -11.74
C VAL A 87 6.30 -8.55 -11.21
N ALA A 88 5.62 -9.10 -10.19
CA ALA A 88 5.99 -10.39 -9.61
C ALA A 88 5.95 -11.52 -10.66
N ARG A 89 4.87 -11.59 -11.46
CA ARG A 89 4.72 -12.57 -12.55
C ARG A 89 5.78 -12.39 -13.63
N THR A 90 6.10 -11.16 -14.02
CA THR A 90 7.13 -10.89 -15.04
C THR A 90 8.49 -11.40 -14.57
N VAL A 91 8.86 -11.15 -13.31
CA VAL A 91 10.13 -11.65 -12.76
C VAL A 91 10.14 -13.18 -12.71
N GLU A 92 9.04 -13.80 -12.29
CA GLU A 92 8.91 -15.26 -12.27
C GLU A 92 9.04 -15.87 -13.67
N HIS A 93 8.38 -15.27 -14.68
CA HIS A 93 8.48 -15.69 -16.08
C HIS A 93 9.90 -15.56 -16.67
N LEU A 94 10.70 -14.62 -16.16
CA LEU A 94 12.11 -14.45 -16.53
C LEU A 94 13.05 -15.39 -15.76
N GLY A 95 12.53 -16.30 -14.93
CA GLY A 95 13.31 -17.22 -14.11
C GLY A 95 13.97 -16.55 -12.90
N GLY A 96 13.54 -15.34 -12.53
CA GLY A 96 14.03 -14.63 -11.36
C GLY A 96 13.61 -15.33 -10.07
N ASN A 97 14.49 -15.30 -9.06
CA ASN A 97 14.15 -15.82 -7.75
C ASN A 97 13.17 -14.88 -7.00
N HIS A 98 12.56 -15.39 -5.92
CA HIS A 98 11.60 -14.64 -5.11
C HIS A 98 12.16 -13.31 -4.56
N TRP A 99 13.46 -13.25 -4.25
CA TRP A 99 14.13 -12.04 -3.77
C TRP A 99 14.17 -10.93 -4.82
N ILE A 100 14.45 -11.28 -6.08
CA ILE A 100 14.40 -10.32 -7.21
C ILE A 100 12.97 -9.82 -7.41
N GLY A 101 11.96 -10.71 -7.27
CA GLY A 101 10.56 -10.33 -7.37
C GLY A 101 10.16 -9.31 -6.29
N ILE A 102 10.55 -9.55 -5.05
CA ILE A 102 10.33 -8.63 -3.92
C ILE A 102 11.02 -7.29 -4.19
N ALA A 103 12.30 -7.31 -4.59
CA ALA A 103 13.07 -6.10 -4.87
C ALA A 103 12.42 -5.27 -5.98
N ALA A 104 11.99 -5.91 -7.07
CA ALA A 104 11.32 -5.24 -8.18
C ALA A 104 10.00 -4.60 -7.75
N VAL A 105 9.18 -5.30 -6.97
CA VAL A 105 7.92 -4.74 -6.43
C VAL A 105 8.21 -3.53 -5.54
N VAL A 106 9.15 -3.64 -4.60
CA VAL A 106 9.51 -2.56 -3.67
C VAL A 106 10.09 -1.33 -4.38
N LEU A 107 10.79 -1.52 -5.50
CA LEU A 107 11.38 -0.42 -6.27
C LEU A 107 10.42 0.21 -7.28
N ILE A 108 9.42 -0.53 -7.77
CA ILE A 108 8.53 -0.06 -8.84
C ILE A 108 7.19 0.41 -8.29
N VAL A 109 6.58 -0.36 -7.38
CA VAL A 109 5.19 -0.12 -6.96
C VAL A 109 5.06 1.11 -6.06
N PRO A 110 5.82 1.28 -4.96
CA PRO A 110 5.70 2.44 -4.09
C PRO A 110 5.97 3.78 -4.79
N PRO A 111 7.01 3.92 -5.66
CA PRO A 111 7.18 5.17 -6.41
C PRO A 111 6.01 5.45 -7.36
N SER A 112 5.50 4.43 -8.04
CA SER A 112 4.37 4.59 -8.97
C SER A 112 3.09 5.03 -8.25
N THR A 113 2.74 4.38 -7.13
CA THR A 113 1.57 4.72 -6.34
C THR A 113 1.74 6.06 -5.63
N PHE A 114 2.95 6.40 -5.16
CA PHE A 114 3.25 7.71 -4.61
C PHE A 114 3.00 8.84 -5.62
N LEU A 115 3.49 8.70 -6.85
CA LEU A 115 3.30 9.71 -7.89
C LEU A 115 1.81 9.87 -8.27
N LEU A 116 1.09 8.76 -8.39
CA LEU A 116 -0.37 8.76 -8.62
C LEU A 116 -1.11 9.46 -7.48
N HIS A 117 -0.79 9.15 -6.23
CA HIS A 117 -1.41 9.81 -5.09
C HIS A 117 -1.09 11.30 -5.06
N ARG A 118 0.16 11.69 -5.32
CA ARG A 118 0.58 13.09 -5.28
C ARG A 118 -0.06 13.92 -6.39
N TYR A 119 -0.06 13.44 -7.63
CA TYR A 119 -0.49 14.21 -8.79
C TYR A 119 -1.97 14.06 -9.11
N TRP A 120 -2.64 13.01 -8.62
CA TRP A 120 -4.05 12.75 -8.91
C TRP A 120 -4.93 12.67 -7.66
N THR A 121 -4.64 11.77 -6.71
CA THR A 121 -5.50 11.59 -5.53
C THR A 121 -5.56 12.86 -4.68
N TYR A 122 -4.42 13.45 -4.37
CA TYR A 122 -4.27 14.62 -3.50
C TYR A 122 -3.86 15.87 -4.30
N ARG A 123 -4.27 15.95 -5.57
CA ARG A 123 -4.02 17.11 -6.42
C ARG A 123 -4.70 18.34 -5.80
N GLY A 124 -3.88 19.30 -5.35
CA GLY A 124 -4.36 20.55 -4.72
C GLY A 124 -4.39 20.54 -3.19
N ALA A 125 -3.89 19.49 -2.54
CA ALA A 125 -3.51 19.49 -1.14
C ALA A 125 -2.05 19.96 -0.94
#